data_AF-A0A328UM13-F1
#
_entry.id   AF-A0A328UM13-F1
#
_cell.length_a   1.000
_cell.length_b   1.000
_cell.length_c   1.000
_cell.angle_alpha   90.00
_cell.angle_beta   90.00
_cell.angle_gamma   90.00
#
_symmetry.space_group_name_H-M   'P 1'
#
loop_
_entity.id
_entity.type
_entity.pdbx_description
1 polymer ?
#
loop_
_entity_poly.entity_id
_entity_poly.type
_entity_poly.pdbx_seq_one_letter_code
_entity_poly.pdbx_strand_id
1 'polypeptide(L)'
;MLPGTADKRCAWHTADLPLQMRIVLNPESERLSRIMAHAWAAFIRTGDPSAEELPWPAFTAAEKQVMVFDESCRVETDPWKELREALEGK
;
A
#
# COMPACT_ATOMS: atom_id res chain seq x y z
N MET A 1 20.43 12.40 -15.53
CA MET A 1 18.96 12.29 -15.42
C MET A 1 18.66 12.01 -13.95
N LEU A 2 17.88 12.86 -13.28
CA LEU A 2 17.52 12.64 -11.87
C LEU A 2 16.34 11.66 -11.79
N PRO A 3 16.28 10.75 -10.81
CA PRO A 3 15.06 10.02 -10.50
C PRO A 3 13.92 11.01 -10.21
N GLY A 4 12.78 10.86 -10.89
CA GLY A 4 11.59 11.73 -10.69
C GLY A 4 11.24 12.65 -11.85
N THR A 5 12.04 12.70 -12.93
CA THR A 5 11.68 13.43 -14.15
C THR A 5 11.27 12.46 -15.27
N ALA A 6 10.04 11.94 -15.26
CA ALA A 6 9.48 11.29 -16.44
C ALA A 6 7.94 11.17 -16.37
N ASP A 7 7.32 11.29 -17.54
CA ASP A 7 5.90 11.21 -17.93
C ASP A 7 5.10 9.98 -17.43
N LYS A 8 5.65 9.14 -16.56
CA LYS A 8 5.01 7.94 -16.01
C LYS A 8 5.28 7.83 -14.52
N ARG A 9 4.21 7.94 -13.73
CA ARG A 9 4.19 7.61 -12.30
C ARG A 9 3.90 6.12 -12.15
N CYS A 10 4.74 5.38 -11.46
CA CYS A 10 4.49 3.97 -11.13
C CYS A 10 5.10 3.62 -9.77
N ALA A 11 4.60 2.54 -9.16
CA ALA A 11 5.23 1.95 -7.98
C ALA A 11 6.32 0.97 -8.44
N TRP A 12 7.57 1.42 -8.48
CA TRP A 12 8.72 0.56 -8.77
C TRP A 12 9.18 -0.20 -7.52
N HIS A 13 10.09 -1.15 -7.71
CA HIS A 13 10.65 -1.94 -6.61
C HIS A 13 11.24 -1.02 -5.52
N THR A 14 10.84 -1.23 -4.26
CA THR A 14 11.23 -0.45 -3.05
C THR A 14 10.76 1.01 -3.01
N ALA A 15 9.85 1.43 -3.90
CA ALA A 15 9.31 2.79 -3.90
C ALA A 15 8.52 3.15 -2.62
N ASP A 16 8.11 2.16 -1.84
CA ASP A 16 7.35 2.27 -0.60
C ASP A 16 8.20 2.54 0.65
N LEU A 17 9.50 2.23 0.64
CA LEU A 17 10.37 2.42 1.81
C LEU A 17 10.43 3.88 2.30
N PRO A 18 10.63 4.89 1.42
CA PRO A 18 10.62 6.28 1.86
C PRO A 18 9.28 6.70 2.47
N LEU A 19 8.17 6.16 1.95
CA LEU A 19 6.82 6.42 2.46
C LEU A 19 6.67 5.85 3.88
N GLN A 20 7.03 4.59 4.10
CA GLN A 20 6.97 3.91 5.40
C GLN A 20 7.86 4.56 6.45
N MET A 21 9.08 4.98 6.06
CA MET A 21 10.08 5.53 6.97
C MET A 21 9.98 7.04 7.20
N ARG A 22 8.98 7.70 6.60
CA ARG A 22 8.79 9.16 6.67
C ARG A 22 9.98 9.96 6.11
N ILE A 23 10.65 9.44 5.08
CA ILE A 23 11.80 10.07 4.40
C ILE A 23 11.36 10.54 3.01
N VAL A 24 10.38 11.44 2.94
CA VAL A 24 9.83 11.96 1.68
C VAL A 24 10.22 13.42 1.46
N LEU A 25 10.50 13.79 0.20
CA LEU A 25 10.86 15.16 -0.19
C LEU A 25 9.68 15.94 -0.79
N ASN A 26 8.79 15.27 -1.50
CA ASN A 26 7.72 15.91 -2.27
C ASN A 26 6.44 16.05 -1.42
N PRO A 27 5.78 17.22 -1.42
CA PRO A 27 4.54 17.45 -0.67
C PRO A 27 3.41 16.47 -1.02
N GLU A 28 3.31 16.06 -2.28
CA GLU A 28 2.31 15.08 -2.75
C GLU A 28 2.43 13.70 -2.07
N SER A 29 3.64 13.33 -1.62
CA SER A 29 3.90 12.04 -0.96
C SER A 29 3.64 12.10 0.54
N GLU A 30 3.52 13.28 1.12
CA GLU A 30 3.46 13.50 2.58
C GLU A 30 2.24 12.83 3.21
N ARG A 31 1.07 12.96 2.58
CA ARG A 31 -0.18 12.35 3.07
C ARG A 31 -0.05 10.82 3.11
N LEU A 32 0.33 10.19 2.00
CA LEU A 32 0.44 8.74 1.92
C LEU A 32 1.51 8.20 2.88
N SER A 33 2.64 8.90 2.98
CA SER A 33 3.72 8.54 3.90
C SER A 33 3.26 8.56 5.37
N ARG A 34 2.42 9.52 5.78
CA ARG A 34 1.81 9.51 7.13
C ARG A 34 0.91 8.31 7.36
N ILE A 35 0.05 8.01 6.39
CA ILE A 35 -0.88 6.87 6.47
C ILE A 35 -0.09 5.56 6.63
N MET A 36 0.89 5.31 5.76
CA MET A 36 1.69 4.09 5.79
C MET A 36 2.49 3.96 7.09
N ALA A 37 3.16 5.04 7.52
CA ALA A 37 3.94 5.01 8.77
C ALA A 37 3.06 4.78 10.01
N HIS A 38 1.87 5.39 10.06
CA HIS A 38 0.92 5.18 11.15
C HIS A 38 0.40 3.74 11.18
N ALA A 39 -0.03 3.20 10.03
CA ALA A 39 -0.48 1.81 9.94
C ALA A 39 0.63 0.84 10.37
N TRP A 40 1.86 1.09 9.94
CA TRP A 40 3.02 0.28 10.32
C TRP A 40 3.30 0.35 11.84
N ALA A 41 3.28 1.55 12.41
CA ALA A 41 3.48 1.74 13.83
C ALA A 41 2.34 1.15 14.67
N ALA A 42 1.09 1.21 14.20
CA ALA A 42 -0.06 0.59 14.85
C ALA A 42 0.10 -0.93 14.89
N PHE A 43 0.42 -1.55 13.75
CA PHE A 43 0.67 -2.98 13.66
C PHE A 43 1.76 -3.44 14.61
N ILE A 44 2.89 -2.72 14.70
CA ILE A 44 3.99 -3.05 15.62
C ILE A 44 3.52 -3.02 17.09
N ARG A 45 2.64 -2.09 17.45
CA ARG A 45 2.16 -1.95 18.84
C ARG A 45 1.08 -2.95 19.23
N THR A 46 0.15 -3.24 18.32
CA THR A 46 -1.11 -3.93 18.66
C THR A 46 -1.38 -5.18 17.84
N GLY A 47 -0.63 -5.41 16.76
CA GLY A 47 -0.94 -6.43 15.75
C GLY A 47 -2.04 -6.05 14.76
N ASP A 48 -2.60 -4.84 14.86
CA ASP A 48 -3.67 -4.34 13.98
C ASP A 48 -3.23 -3.03 13.30
N PRO A 49 -3.09 -3.00 11.95
CA PRO A 49 -2.71 -1.79 11.22
C PRO A 49 -3.88 -0.81 10.97
N SER A 50 -5.11 -1.19 11.31
CA SER A 50 -6.31 -0.42 10.98
C SER A 50 -6.42 0.87 11.80
N ALA A 51 -7.14 1.83 11.22
CA ALA A 51 -7.52 3.08 11.85
C ALA A 51 -8.91 3.51 11.33
N GLU A 52 -9.54 4.48 11.98
CA GLU A 52 -10.86 5.00 11.55
C GLU A 52 -10.84 5.45 10.08
N GLU A 53 -9.77 6.14 9.66
CA GLU A 53 -9.58 6.61 8.28
C GLU A 53 -9.01 5.53 7.34
N LEU A 54 -8.63 4.36 7.86
CA LEU A 54 -8.03 3.26 7.12
C LEU A 54 -8.60 1.92 7.61
N PRO A 55 -9.87 1.61 7.30
CA PRO A 55 -10.48 0.34 7.68
C PRO A 55 -9.78 -0.79 6.91
N TRP A 56 -8.93 -1.52 7.62
CA TRP A 56 -8.10 -2.57 7.05
C TRP A 56 -8.50 -3.93 7.63
N PRO A 57 -9.36 -4.71 6.94
CA PRO A 57 -9.78 -6.01 7.42
C PRO A 57 -8.63 -7.01 7.37
N ALA A 58 -8.65 -7.99 8.27
CA ALA A 58 -7.72 -9.11 8.24
C ALA A 58 -7.88 -9.89 6.92
N PHE A 59 -6.75 -10.24 6.30
CA PHE A 59 -6.78 -11.05 5.09
C PHE A 59 -7.33 -12.45 5.39
N THR A 60 -8.26 -12.93 4.56
CA THR A 60 -8.72 -14.33 4.57
C THR A 60 -8.60 -14.94 3.18
N ALA A 61 -8.35 -16.25 3.08
CA ALA A 61 -8.27 -16.93 1.79
C ALA A 61 -9.62 -16.95 1.02
N ALA A 62 -10.74 -16.81 1.74
CA ALA A 62 -12.07 -16.74 1.16
C ALA A 62 -12.32 -15.39 0.49
N GLU A 63 -12.09 -14.28 1.21
CA GLU A 63 -12.42 -12.94 0.74
C GLU A 63 -11.26 -12.26 0.00
N LYS A 64 -10.01 -12.62 0.32
CA LYS A 64 -8.78 -12.08 -0.29
C LYS A 64 -8.76 -10.55 -0.38
N GLN A 65 -9.26 -9.89 0.66
CA GLN A 65 -9.25 -8.44 0.76
C GLN A 65 -7.86 -7.92 1.06
N VAL A 66 -7.40 -6.94 0.29
CA VAL A 66 -6.08 -6.31 0.44
C VAL A 66 -6.22 -4.79 0.54
N MET A 67 -5.37 -4.17 1.34
CA MET A 67 -5.24 -2.71 1.37
C MET A 67 -4.40 -2.23 0.19
N VAL A 68 -4.96 -1.36 -0.63
CA VAL A 68 -4.28 -0.67 -1.72
C VAL A 68 -3.88 0.72 -1.23
N PHE A 69 -2.57 0.94 -1.13
CA PHE A 69 -1.98 2.25 -0.83
C PHE A 69 -1.79 3.05 -2.12
N ASP A 70 -2.49 4.19 -2.21
CA ASP A 70 -2.55 5.04 -3.39
C ASP A 70 -2.95 6.47 -2.97
N GLU A 71 -3.13 7.39 -3.91
CA GLU A 71 -3.66 8.74 -3.64
C GLU A 71 -4.97 8.69 -2.83
N SER A 72 -5.79 7.67 -3.08
CA SER A 72 -6.90 7.25 -2.24
C SER A 72 -6.70 5.80 -1.82
N CYS A 73 -6.38 5.60 -0.53
CA CYS A 73 -6.28 4.27 0.06
C CYS A 73 -7.66 3.60 0.09
N ARG A 74 -7.70 2.30 -0.20
CA ARG A 74 -8.95 1.53 -0.29
C ARG A 74 -8.68 0.05 -0.11
N VAL A 75 -9.71 -0.68 0.31
CA VAL A 75 -9.69 -2.15 0.30
C VAL A 75 -10.22 -2.64 -1.03
N GLU A 76 -9.48 -3.53 -1.68
CA GLU A 76 -9.92 -4.23 -2.89
C GLU A 76 -10.01 -5.74 -2.63
N THR A 77 -10.97 -6.40 -3.29
CA THR A 77 -11.22 -7.83 -3.21
C THR A 77 -10.50 -8.54 -4.36
N ASP A 78 -9.48 -9.34 -4.06
CA ASP A 78 -8.73 -10.16 -5.02
C ASP A 78 -8.37 -9.45 -6.34
N PRO A 79 -7.73 -8.26 -6.30
CA PRO A 79 -7.57 -7.43 -7.50
C PRO A 79 -6.71 -8.09 -8.58
N TRP A 80 -5.91 -9.10 -8.22
CA TRP A 80 -4.96 -9.78 -9.10
C TRP A 80 -5.40 -11.22 -9.37
N LYS A 81 -6.70 -11.52 -9.24
CA LYS A 81 -7.29 -12.85 -9.40
C LYS A 81 -6.82 -13.56 -10.67
N GLU A 82 -6.95 -12.90 -11.82
CA GLU A 82 -6.65 -13.49 -13.13
C GLU A 82 -5.17 -13.90 -13.22
N LEU A 83 -4.26 -13.04 -12.76
CA LEU A 83 -2.82 -13.33 -12.72
C LEU A 83 -2.52 -14.51 -11.79
N ARG A 84 -3.13 -14.52 -10.60
CA ARG A 84 -2.96 -15.60 -9.63
C ARG A 84 -3.45 -16.94 -10.19
N GLU A 85 -4.61 -16.96 -10.84
CA GLU A 85 -5.18 -18.18 -11.46
C GLU A 85 -4.29 -18.70 -12.60
N ALA A 86 -3.80 -17.80 -13.47
CA ALA A 86 -2.89 -18.17 -14.54
C ALA A 86 -1.56 -18.75 -14.01
N LEU A 87 -0.99 -18.21 -12.93
CA LEU A 87 0.23 -18.73 -12.31
C LEU A 87 0.01 -20.06 -11.58
N GLU A 88 -1.19 -20.28 -11.04
CA GLU A 88 -1.59 -21.55 -10.43
C GLU A 88 -1.94 -22.64 -11.46
N GLY A 89 -1.94 -22.30 -12.76
CA GLY A 89 -2.30 -23.22 -13.84
C GLY A 89 -3.79 -23.59 -13.86
N LYS A 90 -4.65 -22.69 -13.38
CA LYS A 90 -6.11 -22.83 -13.37
C LYS A 90 -6.76 -22.07 -14.53
#